data_AF-A0A3B1DXJ3-F1
#
_entry.id   AF-A0A3B1DXJ3-F1
#
_cell.length_a   1.000
_cell.length_b   1.000
_cell.length_c   1.000
_cell.angle_alpha   90.00
_cell.angle_beta   90.00
_cell.angle_gamma   90.00
#
_symmetry.space_group_name_H-M   'P 1'
#
loop_
_entity.id
_entity.type
_entity.pdbx_description
1 polymer ?
#
loop_
_entity_poly.entity_id
_entity_poly.type
_entity_poly.pdbx_seq_one_letter_code
_entity_poly.pdbx_strand_id
1 'polypeptide(L)'
;MHHESQDNASFDWLSDLPIDIDTLAALVEGDLGCQEADAVRERLLAHDPELATRVEMMARDRVMLRTLGDEQPPAWLAESVLARLEREALLGLAEGDPLTGSLPISSVRTVRPSRLAGAARWMFSPAG
;
A
#
# COMPACT_ATOMS: atom_id res chain seq x y z
N MET A 1 -6.53 -31.04 -8.52
CA MET A 1 -5.71 -30.79 -7.31
C MET A 1 -4.27 -30.96 -7.72
N HIS A 2 -3.64 -29.90 -8.23
CA HIS A 2 -2.25 -29.91 -8.71
C HIS A 2 -1.48 -28.79 -8.01
N HIS A 3 -0.51 -29.21 -7.21
CA HIS A 3 0.75 -28.55 -6.87
C HIS A 3 0.75 -27.02 -6.74
N GLU A 4 0.48 -26.53 -5.52
CA GLU A 4 1.29 -25.45 -4.95
C GLU A 4 2.69 -26.02 -4.66
N SER A 5 3.57 -26.00 -5.65
CA SER A 5 5.01 -26.06 -5.40
C SER A 5 5.37 -24.72 -4.78
N GLN A 6 5.50 -24.73 -3.46
CA GLN A 6 6.18 -23.67 -2.71
C GLN A 6 7.54 -23.44 -3.37
N ASP A 7 7.75 -22.26 -3.95
CA ASP A 7 9.06 -21.66 -4.14
C ASP A 7 9.67 -21.36 -2.75
N ASN A 8 9.89 -22.41 -1.97
CA ASN A 8 10.66 -22.40 -0.74
C ASN A 8 12.14 -22.59 -1.08
N ALA A 9 12.64 -21.86 -2.08
CA ALA A 9 14.07 -21.54 -2.19
C ALA A 9 14.44 -20.51 -1.12
N SER A 10 14.00 -20.81 0.11
CA SER A 10 13.88 -19.92 1.24
C SER A 10 15.23 -19.82 1.91
N PHE A 11 15.91 -18.70 1.67
CA PHE A 11 16.88 -18.10 2.60
C PHE A 11 17.93 -19.03 3.21
N ASP A 12 18.38 -20.06 2.49
CA ASP A 12 19.38 -21.01 3.00
C ASP A 12 20.72 -20.31 3.32
N TRP A 13 20.99 -19.19 2.65
CA TRP A 13 22.14 -18.30 2.90
C TRP A 13 22.07 -17.56 4.26
N LEU A 14 20.91 -17.46 4.92
CA LEU A 14 20.81 -16.86 6.26
C LEU A 14 21.22 -17.83 7.37
N SER A 15 21.23 -19.14 7.09
CA SER A 15 21.49 -20.17 8.10
C SER A 15 22.98 -20.30 8.46
N ASP A 16 23.87 -19.81 7.61
CA ASP A 16 25.33 -19.83 7.80
C ASP A 16 25.89 -18.48 8.26
N LEU A 17 25.01 -17.55 8.68
CA LEU A 17 25.46 -16.26 9.16
C LEU A 17 26.21 -16.39 10.49
N PRO A 18 27.30 -15.62 10.68
CA PRO A 18 28.02 -15.56 11.94
C PRO A 18 27.22 -14.85 13.05
N ILE A 19 26.03 -14.34 12.73
CA ILE A 19 25.15 -13.51 13.55
C ILE A 19 23.69 -13.87 13.25
N ASP A 20 22.81 -13.67 14.22
CA ASP A 20 21.36 -13.81 14.05
C ASP A 20 20.78 -12.68 13.20
N ILE A 21 19.64 -12.98 12.56
CA ILE A 21 18.94 -12.06 11.65
C ILE A 21 18.44 -10.82 12.40
N ASP A 22 17.99 -10.98 13.65
CA ASP A 22 17.48 -9.87 14.46
C ASP A 22 18.59 -8.87 14.79
N THR A 23 19.77 -9.35 15.18
CA THR A 23 20.96 -8.49 15.36
C THR A 23 21.39 -7.81 14.06
N LEU A 24 21.32 -8.49 12.91
CA LEU A 24 21.62 -7.88 11.61
C LEU A 24 20.63 -6.75 11.28
N ALA A 25 19.34 -6.98 11.53
CA ALA A 25 18.30 -5.96 11.36
C ALA A 25 18.52 -4.77 12.31
N ALA A 26 18.81 -5.03 13.59
CA ALA A 26 19.11 -3.99 14.57
C ALA A 26 20.36 -3.17 14.19
N LEU A 27 21.37 -3.79 13.57
CA LEU A 27 22.54 -3.08 13.04
C LEU A 27 22.16 -2.12 11.90
N VAL A 28 21.30 -2.55 10.97
CA VAL A 28 20.82 -1.73 9.84
C VAL A 28 19.92 -0.60 10.31
N GLU A 29 19.05 -0.85 11.28
CA GLU A 29 18.19 0.15 11.89
C GLU A 29 18.97 1.07 12.85
N GLY A 30 20.22 0.74 13.21
CA GLY A 30 21.01 1.54 14.14
C GLY A 30 20.47 1.52 15.58
N ASP A 31 19.79 0.43 15.95
CA ASP A 31 19.23 0.21 17.28
C ASP A 31 20.26 -0.43 18.24
N LEU A 32 21.43 -0.83 17.72
CA LEU A 32 22.55 -1.33 18.51
C LEU A 32 23.35 -0.18 19.13
N GLY A 33 23.87 -0.40 20.35
CA GLY A 33 24.82 0.52 20.96
C GLY A 33 26.14 0.57 20.18
N CYS A 34 26.86 1.69 20.20
CA CYS A 34 28.06 1.88 19.37
C CYS A 34 29.08 0.75 19.50
N GLN A 35 29.37 0.29 20.72
CA GLN A 35 30.33 -0.79 20.97
C GLN A 35 29.85 -2.15 20.42
N GLU A 36 28.55 -2.42 20.48
CA GLU A 36 27.95 -3.65 19.98
C GLU A 36 27.90 -3.64 18.44
N ALA A 37 27.50 -2.51 17.85
CA ALA A 37 27.50 -2.32 16.41
C ALA A 37 28.90 -2.53 15.80
N ASP A 38 29.95 -1.99 16.43
CA ASP A 38 31.33 -2.17 15.98
C ASP A 38 31.75 -3.64 16.06
N ALA A 39 31.46 -4.33 17.17
CA ALA A 39 31.76 -5.75 17.32
C ALA A 39 31.03 -6.63 16.29
N VAL A 40 29.76 -6.34 15.99
CA VAL A 40 28.99 -7.07 14.97
C VAL A 40 29.56 -6.83 13.57
N ARG A 41 29.95 -5.58 13.25
CA ARG A 41 30.60 -5.25 11.97
C ARG A 41 31.94 -5.94 11.80
N GLU A 42 32.78 -5.98 12.84
CA GLU A 42 34.05 -6.71 12.79
C GLU A 42 33.86 -8.20 12.52
N ARG A 43 32.88 -8.84 13.18
CA ARG A 43 32.54 -10.25 12.92
C ARG A 43 32.04 -10.48 11.49
N LEU A 44 31.16 -9.60 10.99
CA LEU A 44 30.66 -9.66 9.62
C LEU A 44 31.81 -9.53 8.62
N LEU A 45 32.68 -8.52 8.79
CA LEU A 45 33.83 -8.29 7.91
C LEU A 45 34.80 -9.47 7.87
N ALA A 46 35.00 -10.14 9.01
CA ALA A 46 35.88 -11.31 9.09
C ALA A 46 35.31 -12.56 8.41
N HIS A 47 33.99 -12.67 8.29
CA HIS A 47 33.32 -13.84 7.73
C HIS A 47 32.93 -13.64 6.26
N ASP A 48 32.25 -12.53 5.96
CA ASP A 48 31.78 -12.16 4.63
C ASP A 48 31.89 -10.63 4.42
N PRO A 49 32.99 -10.16 3.79
CA PRO A 49 33.19 -8.74 3.54
C PRO A 49 32.21 -8.15 2.51
N GLU A 50 31.66 -8.98 1.61
CA GLU A 50 30.66 -8.53 0.64
C GLU A 50 29.34 -8.25 1.35
N LEU A 51 28.90 -9.16 2.22
CA LEU A 51 27.73 -8.94 3.05
C LEU A 51 27.90 -7.73 3.97
N ALA A 52 29.07 -7.57 4.60
CA ALA A 52 29.36 -6.41 5.44
C ALA A 52 29.19 -5.09 4.67
N THR A 53 29.67 -5.04 3.42
CA THR A 53 29.52 -3.87 2.54
C THR A 53 28.05 -3.59 2.22
N ARG A 54 27.25 -4.63 1.92
CA ARG A 54 25.82 -4.47 1.66
C ARG A 54 25.06 -3.97 2.89
N VAL A 55 25.39 -4.49 4.07
CA VAL A 55 24.79 -4.06 5.35
C VAL A 55 25.13 -2.59 5.62
N GLU A 56 26.35 -2.15 5.33
CA GLU A 56 26.73 -0.74 5.47
C GLU A 56 25.95 0.16 4.50
N MET A 57 25.76 -0.28 3.25
CA MET A 57 24.92 0.43 2.29
C MET A 57 23.47 0.53 2.79
N MET A 58 22.89 -0.57 3.29
CA MET A 58 21.53 -0.59 3.83
C MET A 58 21.39 0.33 5.05
N ALA A 59 22.37 0.33 5.97
CA ALA A 59 22.38 1.22 7.12
C ALA A 59 22.43 2.70 6.69
N ARG A 60 23.24 3.02 5.68
CA ARG A 60 23.31 4.37 5.09
C ARG A 60 21.98 4.77 4.44
N ASP A 61 21.37 3.86 3.69
CA ASP A 61 20.06 4.09 3.07
C ASP A 61 18.99 4.31 4.13
N ARG A 62 19.02 3.57 5.24
CA ARG A 62 18.12 3.81 6.37
C ARG A 62 18.30 5.19 6.99
N VAL A 63 19.53 5.64 7.20
CA VAL A 63 19.80 7.01 7.66
C VAL A 63 19.22 8.02 6.68
N MET A 64 19.39 7.81 5.37
CA MET A 64 18.83 8.69 4.35
C MET A 64 17.30 8.70 4.38
N LEU A 65 16.64 7.53 4.47
CA LEU A 65 15.19 7.42 4.53
C LEU A 65 14.61 8.12 5.76
N ARG A 66 15.29 8.07 6.91
CA ARG A 66 14.89 8.80 8.12
C ARG A 66 14.91 10.32 7.94
N THR A 67 15.64 10.84 6.97
CA THR A 67 15.65 12.28 6.66
C THR A 67 14.46 12.74 5.81
N LEU A 68 13.70 11.83 5.20
CA LEU A 68 12.60 12.18 4.31
C LEU A 68 11.42 12.85 5.04
N GLY A 69 11.39 12.77 6.37
CA GLY A 69 10.35 13.37 7.21
C GLY A 69 9.00 12.65 7.07
N ASP A 70 8.07 13.01 7.94
CA ASP A 70 6.71 12.47 7.87
C ASP A 70 5.91 13.24 6.82
N GLU A 71 5.36 12.52 5.84
CA GLU A 71 4.41 13.08 4.88
C GLU A 71 2.99 12.99 5.44
N GLN A 72 2.27 14.11 5.42
CA GLN A 72 0.86 14.11 5.80
C GLN A 72 0.01 13.53 4.68
N PRO A 73 -0.86 12.55 4.95
CA PRO A 73 -1.77 12.05 3.94
C PRO A 73 -2.72 13.16 3.49
N PRO A 74 -3.22 13.12 2.24
CA PRO A 74 -4.24 14.05 1.78
C PRO A 74 -5.45 14.05 2.71
N ALA A 75 -6.00 15.23 3.03
CA ALA A 75 -7.10 15.38 4.00
C ALA A 75 -8.33 14.52 3.69
N TRP A 76 -8.61 14.26 2.41
CA TRP A 76 -9.75 13.47 1.95
C TRP A 76 -9.54 11.95 2.06
N LEU A 77 -8.31 11.48 2.32
CA LEU A 77 -7.98 10.05 2.28
C LEU A 77 -8.76 9.26 3.33
N ALA A 78 -8.80 9.74 4.58
CA ALA A 78 -9.50 9.08 5.67
C ALA A 78 -11.00 8.91 5.38
N GLU A 79 -11.64 9.98 4.90
CA GLU A 79 -13.06 9.96 4.52
C GLU A 79 -13.33 8.98 3.36
N SER A 80 -12.43 8.94 2.38
CA SER A 80 -12.57 8.03 1.23
C SER A 80 -12.46 6.55 1.62
N VAL A 81 -11.56 6.23 2.54
CA VAL A 81 -11.39 4.88 3.09
C VAL A 81 -12.62 4.49 3.90
N LEU A 82 -13.11 5.37 4.77
CA LEU A 82 -14.31 5.11 5.57
C LEU A 82 -15.55 4.90 4.71
N ALA A 83 -15.78 5.75 3.71
CA ALA A 83 -16.91 5.61 2.79
C ALA A 83 -16.84 4.30 1.99
N ARG A 84 -15.63 3.83 1.67
CA ARG A 84 -15.45 2.53 1.01
C ARG A 84 -15.75 1.36 1.94
N LEU A 85 -15.22 1.38 3.16
CA LEU A 85 -15.46 0.34 4.15
C LEU A 85 -16.95 0.26 4.55
N GLU A 86 -17.61 1.40 4.69
CA GLU A 86 -19.06 1.46 4.95
C GLU A 86 -19.85 0.80 3.80
N ARG A 87 -19.48 1.09 2.54
CA ARG A 87 -20.11 0.46 1.38
C ARG A 87 -19.88 -1.05 1.36
N GLU A 88 -18.67 -1.52 1.63
CA GLU A 88 -18.35 -2.95 1.67
C GLU A 88 -19.14 -3.66 2.78
N ALA A 89 -19.26 -3.03 3.96
CA ALA A 89 -20.08 -3.53 5.06
C ALA A 89 -21.57 -3.61 4.69
N LEU A 90 -22.12 -2.58 4.04
CA LEU A 90 -23.52 -2.56 3.60
C LEU A 90 -23.80 -3.58 2.49
N LEU A 91 -22.81 -3.91 1.67
CA LEU A 91 -22.92 -4.89 0.59
C LEU A 91 -22.59 -6.32 1.04
N GLY A 92 -22.20 -6.53 2.30
CA GLY A 92 -21.80 -7.85 2.80
C GLY A 92 -20.56 -8.40 2.11
N LEU A 93 -19.70 -7.53 1.57
CA LEU A 93 -18.51 -7.88 0.78
C LEU A 93 -17.26 -8.08 1.64
N ALA A 94 -17.42 -8.15 2.96
CA ALA A 94 -16.34 -8.49 3.87
C ALA A 94 -15.91 -9.94 3.59
N GLU A 95 -14.72 -10.11 3.01
CA GLU A 95 -14.09 -11.39 2.68
C GLU A 95 -14.74 -12.23 1.58
N GLY A 96 -14.54 -11.79 0.33
CA GLY A 96 -14.32 -12.71 -0.79
C GLY A 96 -15.52 -13.51 -1.31
N ASP A 97 -16.72 -13.35 -0.74
CA ASP A 97 -17.89 -14.03 -1.27
C ASP A 97 -18.29 -13.42 -2.63
N PRO A 98 -18.28 -14.18 -3.74
CA PRO A 98 -18.74 -13.67 -5.01
C PRO A 98 -20.22 -13.32 -4.89
N LEU A 99 -20.61 -12.16 -5.45
CA LEU A 99 -22.00 -11.70 -5.55
C LEU A 99 -22.84 -12.68 -6.41
N THR A 100 -23.19 -13.85 -5.89
CA THR A 100 -24.28 -14.69 -6.41
C THR A 100 -25.60 -14.11 -5.93
N GLY A 101 -25.94 -12.94 -6.44
CA GLY A 101 -27.17 -12.27 -6.06
C GLY A 101 -27.24 -10.89 -6.69
N SER A 102 -27.88 -10.82 -7.85
CA SER A 102 -28.50 -9.63 -8.43
C SER A 102 -28.56 -8.44 -7.47
N LEU A 103 -27.71 -7.43 -7.68
CA LEU A 103 -27.88 -6.13 -7.02
C LEU A 103 -29.32 -5.67 -7.26
N PRO A 104 -30.09 -5.29 -6.23
CA PRO A 104 -31.40 -4.71 -6.46
C PRO A 104 -31.17 -3.35 -7.12
N ILE A 105 -31.31 -3.31 -8.45
CA ILE A 105 -31.40 -2.08 -9.21
C ILE A 105 -32.63 -1.37 -8.66
N SER A 106 -32.42 -0.42 -7.75
CA SER A 106 -33.45 0.51 -7.30
C SER A 106 -34.01 1.19 -8.54
N SER A 107 -35.19 0.76 -8.96
CA SER A 107 -35.91 1.30 -10.11
C SER A 107 -36.41 2.69 -9.74
N VAL A 108 -35.53 3.68 -9.80
CA VAL A 108 -35.91 5.09 -9.80
C VAL A 108 -36.80 5.29 -11.01
N ARG A 109 -38.11 5.47 -10.76
CA ARG A 109 -39.06 5.89 -11.78
C ARG A 109 -38.59 7.24 -12.32
N THR A 110 -38.03 7.26 -13.53
CA THR A 110 -37.88 8.50 -14.29
C THR A 110 -39.28 9.05 -14.55
N VAL A 111 -39.67 10.09 -13.82
CA VAL A 111 -40.87 10.87 -14.11
C VAL A 111 -40.64 11.51 -15.48
N ARG A 112 -41.39 11.06 -16.50
CA ARG A 112 -41.42 11.67 -17.83
C ARG A 112 -41.87 13.13 -17.70
N PRO A 113 -41.09 14.13 -18.15
CA PRO A 113 -41.68 15.43 -18.43
C PRO A 113 -42.66 15.27 -19.60
N SER A 114 -43.93 15.51 -19.31
CA SER A 114 -45.02 15.53 -20.29
C SER A 114 -44.76 16.60 -21.34
N ARG A 115 -44.66 16.20 -22.61
CA ARG A 115 -44.73 17.10 -23.76
C ARG A 115 -46.17 17.60 -23.91
N LEU A 116 -46.48 18.73 -23.28
CA LEU A 116 -47.56 19.63 -23.69
C LEU A 116 -46.85 20.93 -24.06
N ALA A 117 -46.56 21.14 -25.35
CA ALA A 117 -47.45 21.88 -26.24
C ALA A 117 -47.72 23.29 -25.68
N GLY A 118 -46.74 24.18 -25.86
CA GLY A 118 -46.86 25.61 -25.61
C GLY A 118 -46.09 26.35 -26.69
N ALA A 119 -46.75 26.57 -27.81
CA ALA A 119 -46.26 27.38 -28.90
C ALA A 119 -46.15 28.86 -28.48
N ALA A 120 -44.96 29.43 -28.60
CA ALA A 120 -44.73 30.86 -28.86
C ALA A 120 -43.26 30.97 -29.34
N ARG A 121 -42.96 30.87 -30.64
CA ARG A 121 -43.13 31.93 -31.64
C ARG A 121 -42.89 33.33 -31.06
N TRP A 122 -41.62 33.70 -30.94
CA TRP A 122 -41.19 35.08 -31.09
C TRP A 122 -40.11 35.12 -32.18
N MET A 123 -40.57 35.47 -33.38
CA MET A 123 -39.76 36.17 -34.38
C MET A 123 -39.52 37.58 -33.84
N PHE A 124 -38.29 38.08 -33.86
CA PHE A 124 -37.91 39.45 -34.27
C PHE A 124 -36.39 39.63 -34.09
N SER A 125 -35.63 39.33 -35.16
CA SER A 125 -34.71 40.19 -35.96
C SER A 125 -34.07 41.48 -35.36
N PRO A 126 -33.11 42.15 -36.05
CA PRO A 126 -31.69 42.19 -35.67
C PRO A 126 -31.12 43.64 -35.56
N ALA A 127 -29.78 43.71 -35.48
CA ALA A 127 -28.89 44.81 -35.86
C ALA A 127 -28.62 45.95 -34.84
N GLY A 128 -27.32 46.17 -34.67
CA GLY A 128 -26.64 47.30 -34.02
C GLY A 128 -25.15 47.08 -34.20
#